data_AF-W7J181-F1
#
_entry.id   AF-W7J181-F1
#
_cell.length_a   1.000
_cell.length_b   1.000
_cell.length_c   1.000
_cell.angle_alpha   90.00
_cell.angle_beta   90.00
_cell.angle_gamma   90.00
#
_symmetry.space_group_name_H-M   'P 1'
#
loop_
_entity.id
_entity.type
_entity.pdbx_description
1 polymer ?
#
loop_
_entity_poly.entity_id
_entity_poly.type
_entity_poly.pdbx_seq_one_letter_code
_entity_poly.pdbx_strand_id
1 'polypeptide(L)'
;MRTTFALSQDHPVRVAFGDIAALPAAAAGAEAVGTGWDIRQRICAYQDFEEREGDQNGGGWYQRPTLGGLMGGLSNREYSVLSSEKQALAARLTPGTIGPKPEQAFQHHASVLTTIVDELNGLTGRDRIAALRRRYTEARPEWQEVKRITGAPIGPDRWIKPFLDGLELFAASEGWS
;
A
#
# COMPACT_ATOMS: atom_id res chain seq x y z
N MET A 1 15.73 26.77 4.66
CA MET A 1 15.04 26.01 3.59
C MET A 1 13.82 25.37 4.25
N ARG A 2 12.61 25.59 3.74
CA ARG A 2 11.41 24.86 4.21
C ARG A 2 11.37 23.53 3.45
N THR A 3 11.38 22.42 4.18
CA THR A 3 11.36 21.08 3.59
C THR A 3 9.91 20.64 3.35
N THR A 4 9.71 19.56 2.60
CA THR A 4 8.36 19.02 2.34
C THR A 4 7.72 18.56 3.64
N PHE A 5 8.49 17.91 4.52
CA PHE A 5 8.01 17.54 5.85
C PHE A 5 7.61 18.76 6.68
N ALA A 6 8.42 19.82 6.70
CA ALA A 6 8.10 21.03 7.45
C ALA A 6 6.79 21.68 6.97
N LEU A 7 6.55 21.72 5.66
CA LEU A 7 5.31 22.25 5.09
C LEU A 7 4.08 21.40 5.43
N SER A 8 4.24 20.07 5.56
CA SER A 8 3.15 19.19 5.94
C SER A 8 2.71 19.37 7.41
N GLN A 9 3.55 19.97 8.26
CA GLN A 9 3.19 20.27 9.64
C GLN A 9 2.34 21.54 9.77
N ASP A 10 2.41 22.45 8.79
CA ASP A 10 1.67 23.71 8.81
C ASP A 10 0.18 23.51 8.50
N HIS A 11 -0.16 22.52 7.66
CA HIS A 11 -1.53 22.24 7.25
C HIS A 11 -1.79 20.73 7.04
N PRO A 12 -3.01 20.24 7.35
CA PRO A 12 -3.36 18.85 7.15
C PRO A 12 -3.36 18.48 5.66
N VAL A 13 -2.62 17.44 5.29
CA VAL A 13 -2.62 16.84 3.95
C VAL A 13 -3.35 15.50 4.01
N ARG A 14 -4.31 15.29 3.10
CA ARG A 14 -5.06 14.03 2.98
C ARG A 14 -5.01 13.52 1.56
N VAL A 15 -4.62 12.26 1.38
CA VAL A 15 -4.57 11.62 0.07
C VAL A 15 -5.81 10.75 -0.09
N ALA A 16 -6.81 11.18 -0.85
CA ALA A 16 -8.07 10.47 -0.96
C ALA A 16 -8.00 9.16 -1.78
N PHE A 17 -7.13 9.10 -2.80
CA PHE A 17 -7.11 8.06 -3.82
C PHE A 17 -5.71 7.44 -3.93
N GLY A 18 -5.35 6.54 -3.02
CA GLY A 18 -3.98 6.03 -3.02
C GLY A 18 -3.70 4.71 -2.33
N ASP A 19 -4.57 4.20 -1.45
CA ASP A 19 -4.40 2.90 -0.79
C ASP A 19 -3.00 2.70 -0.15
N ILE A 20 -2.49 1.46 -0.17
CA ILE A 20 -1.12 1.13 0.22
C ILE A 20 -0.08 1.89 -0.61
N ALA A 21 -0.37 2.22 -1.87
CA ALA A 21 0.54 2.95 -2.74
C ALA A 21 0.78 4.40 -2.29
N ALA A 22 -0.12 4.97 -1.47
CA ALA A 22 0.04 6.31 -0.89
C ALA A 22 0.63 6.31 0.53
N LEU A 23 1.04 5.16 1.07
CA LEU A 23 1.79 5.11 2.34
C LEU A 23 3.06 5.99 2.37
N PRO A 24 3.80 6.21 1.26
CA PRO A 24 4.89 7.18 1.26
C PRO A 24 4.43 8.60 1.63
N ALA A 25 3.21 9.00 1.27
CA ALA A 25 2.67 10.29 1.67
C ALA A 25 2.38 10.35 3.18
N ALA A 26 1.84 9.27 3.77
CA ALA A 26 1.66 9.17 5.21
C ALA A 26 3.01 9.26 5.96
N ALA A 27 4.04 8.57 5.45
CA ALA A 27 5.37 8.64 6.03
C ALA A 27 6.02 10.03 5.88
N ALA A 28 5.71 10.76 4.80
CA ALA A 28 6.12 12.15 4.57
C ALA A 28 5.30 13.17 5.39
N GLY A 29 4.29 12.75 6.16
CA GLY A 29 3.53 13.61 7.07
C GLY A 29 2.09 13.92 6.65
N ALA A 30 1.53 13.23 5.66
CA ALA A 30 0.09 13.28 5.43
C ALA A 30 -0.68 12.73 6.63
N GLU A 31 -1.78 13.40 7.00
CA GLU A 31 -2.64 13.03 8.13
C GLU A 31 -3.38 11.72 7.87
N ALA A 32 -3.88 11.56 6.64
CA ALA A 32 -4.69 10.41 6.27
C ALA A 32 -4.49 10.00 4.82
N VAL A 33 -4.66 8.71 4.58
CA VAL A 33 -4.69 8.09 3.25
C VAL A 33 -6.01 7.32 3.11
N GLY A 34 -6.72 7.58 2.02
CA GLY A 34 -7.94 6.90 1.67
C GLY A 34 -7.66 5.51 1.10
N THR A 35 -8.63 4.61 1.26
CA THR A 35 -8.51 3.20 0.87
C THR A 35 -8.42 2.95 -0.63
N GLY A 36 -8.57 3.97 -1.48
CA GLY A 36 -8.63 3.76 -2.93
C GLY A 36 -9.70 2.74 -3.31
N TRP A 37 -10.90 2.89 -2.70
CA TRP A 37 -12.00 1.91 -2.68
C TRP A 37 -12.39 1.39 -4.07
N ASP A 38 -12.14 2.18 -5.11
CA ASP A 38 -12.21 1.76 -6.50
C ASP A 38 -10.80 1.38 -7.00
N ILE A 39 -10.66 0.14 -7.48
CA ILE A 39 -9.44 -0.36 -8.12
C ILE A 39 -8.93 0.54 -9.27
N ARG A 40 -9.82 1.34 -9.87
CA ARG A 40 -9.52 2.32 -10.94
C ARG A 40 -8.87 3.60 -10.41
N GLN A 41 -8.94 3.88 -9.10
CA GLN A 41 -8.47 5.11 -8.46
C GLN A 41 -7.05 5.02 -7.87
N ARG A 42 -6.24 4.05 -8.29
CA ARG A 42 -4.90 3.77 -7.72
C ARG A 42 -3.79 4.74 -8.12
N ILE A 43 -4.14 5.91 -8.64
CA ILE A 43 -3.19 6.76 -9.34
C ILE A 43 -3.06 8.10 -8.60
N CYS A 44 -1.90 8.27 -7.96
CA CYS A 44 -1.57 9.46 -7.17
C CYS A 44 -1.11 10.67 -8.01
N ALA A 45 -1.08 10.55 -9.35
CA ALA A 45 -0.64 11.60 -10.27
C ALA A 45 -1.75 12.00 -11.24
N TYR A 46 -2.05 13.29 -11.33
CA TYR A 46 -3.12 13.82 -12.20
C TYR A 46 -2.94 13.45 -13.68
N GLN A 47 -1.69 13.37 -14.15
CA GLN A 47 -1.35 13.05 -15.55
C GLN A 47 -1.63 11.58 -15.90
N ASP A 48 -1.57 10.70 -14.91
CA ASP A 48 -1.88 9.29 -15.05
C ASP A 48 -3.36 9.01 -14.66
N PHE A 49 -4.09 10.01 -14.17
CA PHE A 49 -5.50 9.88 -13.80
C PHE A 49 -6.32 9.56 -15.04
N GLU A 50 -6.73 8.30 -15.16
CA GLU A 50 -7.45 7.80 -16.31
C GLU A 50 -8.94 8.11 -16.16
N GLU A 51 -9.39 9.22 -16.76
CA GLU A 51 -10.81 9.53 -16.89
C GLU A 51 -11.44 8.56 -17.89
N ARG A 52 -12.09 7.51 -17.38
CA ARG A 52 -12.76 6.48 -18.21
C ARG A 52 -14.23 6.81 -18.39
N GLU A 53 -14.78 6.46 -19.56
CA GLU A 53 -16.22 6.52 -19.81
C GLU A 53 -16.99 5.79 -18.69
N GLY A 54 -18.01 6.46 -18.14
CA GLY A 54 -18.76 5.94 -17.01
C GLY A 54 -19.43 4.60 -17.35
N ASP A 55 -19.03 3.53 -16.67
CA ASP A 55 -19.72 2.25 -16.75
C ASP A 55 -21.10 2.38 -16.08
N GLN A 56 -22.16 1.93 -16.76
CA GLN A 56 -23.54 1.96 -16.26
C GLN A 56 -23.74 1.09 -15.01
N ASN A 57 -22.80 0.18 -14.71
CA ASN A 57 -22.88 -0.71 -13.55
C ASN A 57 -22.37 -0.11 -12.22
N GLY A 58 -21.96 1.17 -12.20
CA GLY A 58 -21.50 1.83 -10.98
C GLY A 58 -20.17 1.30 -10.43
N GLY A 59 -19.62 1.97 -9.41
CA GLY A 59 -18.37 1.57 -8.76
C GLY A 59 -18.52 0.27 -7.96
N GLY A 60 -17.51 -0.60 -8.04
CA GLY A 60 -17.45 -1.84 -7.26
C GLY A 60 -16.53 -1.71 -6.05
N TRP A 61 -16.84 -2.43 -4.98
CA TRP A 61 -15.96 -2.54 -3.81
C TRP A 61 -14.59 -3.11 -4.20
N TYR A 62 -13.53 -2.62 -3.57
CA TYR A 62 -12.24 -3.29 -3.57
C TYR A 62 -12.37 -4.70 -2.98
N GLN A 63 -12.02 -5.72 -3.77
CA GLN A 63 -12.21 -7.13 -3.43
C GLN A 63 -10.90 -7.94 -3.41
N ARG A 64 -9.74 -7.29 -3.53
CA ARG A 64 -8.46 -7.99 -3.61
C ARG A 64 -7.94 -8.34 -2.21
N PRO A 65 -7.54 -9.59 -1.93
CA PRO A 65 -6.82 -9.96 -0.72
C PRO A 65 -5.63 -9.03 -0.48
N THR A 66 -5.68 -8.29 0.63
CA THR A 66 -4.59 -7.39 1.02
C THR A 66 -3.67 -8.09 2.00
N LEU A 67 -2.42 -8.25 1.61
CA LEU A 67 -1.40 -8.96 2.37
C LEU A 67 -0.48 -7.91 2.99
N GLY A 68 -0.65 -7.66 4.30
CA GLY A 68 0.16 -6.68 5.03
C GLY A 68 1.66 -6.98 4.96
N GLY A 69 2.04 -8.27 5.01
CA GLY A 69 3.44 -8.68 4.86
C GLY A 69 4.02 -8.49 3.46
N LEU A 70 3.17 -8.35 2.44
CA LEU A 70 3.60 -7.98 1.09
C LEU A 70 3.55 -6.47 0.84
N MET A 71 2.95 -5.69 1.73
CA MET A 71 2.64 -4.28 1.44
C MET A 71 1.93 -4.16 0.09
N GLY A 72 0.90 -4.98 -0.15
CA GLY A 72 0.21 -5.03 -1.44
C GLY A 72 -0.98 -5.99 -1.44
N GLY A 73 -1.59 -6.16 -2.61
CA GLY A 73 -2.74 -7.04 -2.79
C GLY A 73 -2.59 -8.00 -3.95
N LEU A 74 -3.18 -9.18 -3.80
CA LEU A 74 -3.27 -10.23 -4.84
C LEU A 74 -4.68 -10.26 -5.43
N SER A 75 -4.82 -10.80 -6.65
CA SER A 75 -6.12 -11.26 -7.14
C SER A 75 -6.63 -12.45 -6.32
N ASN A 76 -7.95 -12.69 -6.36
CA ASN A 76 -8.54 -13.86 -5.69
C ASN A 76 -7.90 -15.16 -6.14
N ARG A 77 -7.62 -15.30 -7.45
CA ARG A 77 -6.96 -16.49 -8.01
C ARG A 77 -5.54 -16.67 -7.45
N GLU A 78 -4.73 -15.63 -7.47
CA GLU A 78 -3.36 -15.69 -6.94
C GLU A 78 -3.36 -16.04 -5.45
N TYR A 79 -4.27 -15.44 -4.67
CA TYR A 79 -4.40 -15.74 -3.25
C TYR A 79 -4.87 -17.17 -2.97
N SER A 80 -5.81 -17.69 -3.77
CA SER A 80 -6.23 -19.10 -3.67
C SER A 80 -5.08 -20.05 -3.94
N VAL A 81 -4.26 -19.80 -4.98
CA VAL A 81 -3.06 -20.61 -5.28
C VAL A 81 -2.04 -20.52 -4.14
N LEU A 82 -1.77 -19.32 -3.63
CA LEU A 82 -0.86 -19.16 -2.50
C LEU A 82 -1.33 -19.94 -1.26
N SER A 83 -2.63 -19.86 -0.97
CA SER A 83 -3.24 -20.52 0.19
C SER A 83 -3.25 -22.04 0.05
N SER A 84 -3.42 -22.58 -1.15
CA SER A 84 -3.39 -24.02 -1.40
C SER A 84 -1.97 -24.59 -1.38
N GLU A 85 -1.01 -23.92 -2.02
CA GLU A 85 0.36 -24.42 -2.17
C GLU A 85 1.24 -24.15 -0.95
N LYS A 86 1.03 -23.02 -0.26
CA LYS A 86 1.85 -22.56 0.86
C LYS A 86 0.99 -21.88 1.95
N GLN A 87 0.09 -22.65 2.56
CA GLN A 87 -0.83 -22.16 3.59
C GLN A 87 -0.16 -21.37 4.72
N ALA A 88 0.97 -21.85 5.26
CA ALA A 88 1.70 -21.17 6.33
C ALA A 88 2.24 -19.79 5.90
N LEU A 89 2.68 -19.65 4.65
CA LEU A 89 3.11 -18.38 4.08
C LEU A 89 1.92 -17.44 3.91
N ALA A 90 0.81 -17.93 3.34
CA ALA A 90 -0.42 -17.16 3.16
C ALA A 90 -0.94 -16.59 4.49
N ALA A 91 -0.98 -17.42 5.54
CA ALA A 91 -1.41 -17.03 6.87
C ALA A 91 -0.48 -15.99 7.53
N ARG A 92 0.84 -16.11 7.34
CA ARG A 92 1.81 -15.14 7.86
C ARG A 92 1.72 -13.78 7.17
N LEU A 93 1.47 -13.76 5.86
CA LEU A 93 1.40 -12.52 5.08
C LEU A 93 0.04 -11.81 5.21
N THR A 94 -0.99 -12.53 5.64
CA THR A 94 -2.37 -12.04 5.74
C THR A 94 -2.74 -11.81 7.21
N PRO A 95 -2.65 -10.57 7.71
CA PRO A 95 -3.07 -10.29 9.08
C PRO A 95 -4.59 -10.46 9.22
N GLY A 96 -5.04 -11.28 10.17
CA GLY A 96 -6.47 -11.54 10.38
C GLY A 96 -7.09 -12.43 9.31
N THR A 97 -8.40 -12.27 9.08
CA THR A 97 -9.18 -13.15 8.19
C THR A 97 -9.87 -12.32 7.11
N ILE A 98 -9.67 -12.72 5.85
CA ILE A 98 -10.37 -12.14 4.71
C ILE A 98 -11.73 -12.84 4.58
N GLY A 99 -12.81 -12.11 4.80
CA GLY A 99 -14.15 -12.65 4.62
C GLY A 99 -14.51 -12.89 3.14
N PRO A 100 -15.41 -13.83 2.83
CA PRO A 100 -15.78 -14.19 1.46
C PRO A 100 -16.61 -13.12 0.74
N LYS A 101 -17.21 -12.17 1.47
CA LYS A 101 -18.05 -11.12 0.89
C LYS A 101 -17.24 -9.87 0.53
N PRO A 102 -17.60 -9.13 -0.53
CA PRO A 102 -16.89 -7.90 -0.93
C PRO A 102 -16.70 -6.87 0.19
N GLU A 103 -17.75 -6.62 0.98
CA GLU A 103 -17.70 -5.70 2.12
C GLU A 103 -16.66 -6.15 3.17
N GLN A 104 -16.57 -7.45 3.45
CA GLN A 104 -15.61 -8.00 4.41
C GLN A 104 -14.18 -7.93 3.89
N ALA A 105 -13.97 -8.17 2.59
CA ALA A 105 -12.67 -7.99 1.95
C ALA A 105 -12.22 -6.51 1.99
N PHE A 106 -13.16 -5.58 1.80
CA PHE A 106 -12.92 -4.15 1.95
C PHE A 106 -12.59 -3.77 3.39
N GLN A 107 -13.36 -4.26 4.38
CA GLN A 107 -13.09 -4.01 5.80
C GLN A 107 -11.71 -4.54 6.21
N HIS A 108 -11.31 -5.72 5.71
CA HIS A 108 -9.95 -6.25 5.88
C HIS A 108 -8.90 -5.34 5.25
N HIS A 109 -9.12 -4.87 4.01
CA HIS A 109 -8.19 -3.94 3.37
C HIS A 109 -8.04 -2.64 4.18
N ALA A 110 -9.16 -2.06 4.61
CA ALA A 110 -9.18 -0.86 5.41
C ALA A 110 -8.47 -1.06 6.76
N SER A 111 -8.69 -2.18 7.45
CA SER A 111 -8.03 -2.45 8.73
C SER A 111 -6.52 -2.59 8.60
N VAL A 112 -6.03 -3.21 7.52
CA VAL A 112 -4.59 -3.28 7.22
C VAL A 112 -4.01 -1.89 6.98
N LEU A 113 -4.69 -1.06 6.19
CA LEU A 113 -4.24 0.30 5.90
C LEU A 113 -4.23 1.15 7.18
N THR A 114 -5.32 1.14 7.95
CA THR A 114 -5.42 1.84 9.24
C THR A 114 -4.31 1.42 10.19
N THR A 115 -4.05 0.12 10.33
CA THR A 115 -2.98 -0.38 11.21
C THR A 115 -1.61 0.21 10.84
N ILE A 116 -1.29 0.25 9.54
CA ILE A 116 -0.01 0.78 9.07
C ILE A 116 0.04 2.30 9.27
N VAL A 117 -1.03 3.02 8.91
CA VAL A 117 -1.10 4.48 9.05
C VAL A 117 -1.01 4.90 10.52
N ASP A 118 -1.69 4.21 11.43
CA ASP A 118 -1.66 4.49 12.87
C ASP A 118 -0.26 4.26 13.45
N GLU A 119 0.43 3.18 13.05
CA GLU A 119 1.83 2.94 13.44
C GLU A 119 2.74 4.08 12.95
N LEU A 120 2.62 4.49 11.68
CA LEU A 120 3.40 5.60 11.14
C LEU A 120 3.05 6.90 11.87
N ASN A 121 1.78 7.13 12.18
CA ASN A 121 1.33 8.33 12.88
C ASN A 121 1.88 8.42 14.30
N GLY A 122 2.17 7.29 14.95
CA GLY A 122 2.85 7.23 16.24
C GLY A 122 4.35 7.57 16.21
N LEU A 123 4.96 7.67 15.03
CA LEU A 123 6.37 8.02 14.83
C LEU A 123 6.51 9.48 14.36
N THR A 124 7.73 10.00 14.28
CA THR A 124 7.98 11.36 13.74
C THR A 124 9.18 11.41 12.79
N GLY A 125 9.14 12.34 11.84
CA GLY A 125 10.26 12.66 10.94
C GLY A 125 10.95 11.44 10.33
N ARG A 126 12.25 11.31 10.60
CA ARG A 126 13.11 10.22 10.09
C ARG A 126 12.61 8.82 10.47
N ASP A 127 12.04 8.65 11.67
CA ASP A 127 11.60 7.35 12.16
C ASP A 127 10.40 6.81 11.38
N ARG A 128 9.50 7.69 10.91
CA ARG A 128 8.40 7.31 10.00
C ARG A 128 8.94 6.71 8.71
N ILE A 129 9.91 7.38 8.10
CA ILE A 129 10.52 6.93 6.84
C ILE A 129 11.27 5.61 7.06
N ALA A 130 12.03 5.49 8.15
CA ALA A 130 12.75 4.26 8.48
C ALA A 130 11.79 3.08 8.71
N ALA A 131 10.66 3.29 9.39
CA ALA A 131 9.66 2.26 9.62
C ALA A 131 9.00 1.78 8.31
N LEU A 132 8.59 2.70 7.44
CA LEU A 132 8.00 2.32 6.14
C LEU A 132 9.04 1.66 5.22
N ARG A 133 10.28 2.16 5.20
CA ARG A 133 11.40 1.56 4.46
C ARG A 133 11.66 0.12 4.90
N ARG A 134 11.66 -0.14 6.21
CA ARG A 134 11.81 -1.49 6.76
C ARG A 134 10.72 -2.43 6.24
N ARG A 135 9.45 -2.01 6.30
CA ARG A 135 8.31 -2.79 5.79
C ARG A 135 8.47 -3.15 4.31
N TYR A 136 8.85 -2.20 3.46
CA TYR A 136 9.10 -2.47 2.04
C TYR A 136 10.31 -3.39 1.80
N THR A 137 11.37 -3.23 2.60
CA THR A 137 12.56 -4.08 2.52
C THR A 137 12.24 -5.53 2.90
N GLU A 138 11.45 -5.73 3.95
CA GLU A 138 10.98 -7.04 4.41
C GLU A 138 9.99 -7.68 3.42
N ALA A 139 9.11 -6.89 2.79
CA ALA A 139 8.17 -7.38 1.79
C ALA A 139 8.84 -7.84 0.48
N ARG A 140 10.04 -7.34 0.18
CA ARG A 140 10.73 -7.61 -1.09
C ARG A 140 11.03 -9.10 -1.33
N PRO A 141 11.66 -9.86 -0.40
CA PRO A 141 11.86 -11.30 -0.58
C PRO A 141 10.54 -12.08 -0.62
N GLU A 142 9.53 -11.66 0.16
CA GLU A 142 8.21 -12.29 0.16
C GLU A 142 7.52 -12.17 -1.20
N TRP A 143 7.63 -11.03 -1.85
CA TRP A 143 7.14 -10.82 -3.21
C TRP A 143 7.80 -11.75 -4.24
N GLN A 144 9.10 -12.03 -4.11
CA GLN A 144 9.77 -12.99 -5.00
C GLN A 144 9.18 -14.38 -4.85
N GLU A 145 9.01 -14.84 -3.61
CA GLU A 145 8.48 -16.17 -3.32
C GLU A 145 7.01 -16.30 -3.74
N VAL A 146 6.18 -15.31 -3.42
CA VAL A 146 4.76 -15.29 -3.83
C VAL A 146 4.63 -15.26 -5.35
N LYS A 147 5.46 -14.48 -6.05
CA LYS A 147 5.48 -14.47 -7.52
C LYS A 147 5.84 -15.84 -8.09
N ARG A 148 6.84 -16.51 -7.51
CA ARG A 148 7.27 -17.86 -7.93
C ARG A 148 6.16 -18.90 -7.77
N ILE A 149 5.36 -18.80 -6.70
CA ILE A 149 4.25 -19.74 -6.41
C ILE A 149 3.03 -19.45 -7.28
N THR A 150 2.62 -18.19 -7.36
CA THR A 150 1.33 -17.80 -7.94
C THR A 150 1.40 -17.47 -9.42
N GLY A 151 2.60 -17.21 -9.95
CA GLY A 151 2.81 -16.70 -11.30
C GLY A 151 2.38 -15.24 -11.47
N ALA A 152 2.26 -14.48 -10.38
CA ALA A 152 1.82 -13.09 -10.42
C ALA A 152 2.65 -12.25 -11.42
N PRO A 153 2.01 -11.44 -12.29
CA PRO A 153 2.71 -10.68 -13.32
C PRO A 153 3.53 -9.52 -12.73
N ILE A 154 3.09 -8.99 -11.59
CA ILE A 154 3.76 -7.91 -10.87
C ILE A 154 4.68 -8.53 -9.82
N GLY A 155 5.96 -8.12 -9.84
CA GLY A 155 6.97 -8.53 -8.86
C GLY A 155 7.50 -7.33 -8.07
N PRO A 156 8.47 -7.58 -7.17
CA PRO A 156 8.98 -6.54 -6.27
C PRO A 156 9.66 -5.38 -7.01
N ASP A 157 10.29 -5.64 -8.17
CA ASP A 157 10.96 -4.57 -8.92
C ASP A 157 9.98 -3.57 -9.55
N ARG A 158 8.75 -4.02 -9.84
CA ARG A 158 7.69 -3.14 -10.37
C ARG A 158 6.84 -2.52 -9.27
N TRP A 159 6.66 -3.23 -8.15
CA TRP A 159 5.80 -2.78 -7.05
C TRP A 159 6.58 -2.08 -5.94
N ILE A 160 7.54 -2.76 -5.33
CA ILE A 160 8.25 -2.28 -4.13
C ILE A 160 9.33 -1.24 -4.47
N LYS A 161 10.10 -1.48 -5.54
CA LYS A 161 11.25 -0.63 -5.89
C LYS A 161 10.89 0.85 -6.05
N PRO A 162 9.83 1.24 -6.79
CA PRO A 162 9.50 2.66 -6.94
C PRO A 162 9.21 3.36 -5.60
N PHE A 163 8.59 2.65 -4.64
CA PHE A 163 8.34 3.21 -3.31
C PHE A 163 9.63 3.38 -2.52
N LEU A 164 10.53 2.40 -2.54
CA LEU A 164 11.85 2.52 -1.91
C LEU A 164 12.64 3.68 -2.51
N ASP A 165 12.72 3.76 -3.84
CA ASP A 165 13.42 4.86 -4.54
C ASP A 165 12.84 6.23 -4.14
N GLY A 166 11.50 6.34 -4.07
CA GLY A 166 10.83 7.56 -3.63
C GLY A 166 11.11 7.94 -2.18
N LEU A 167 11.18 6.95 -1.27
CA LEU A 167 11.53 7.19 0.13
C LEU A 167 13.00 7.62 0.29
N GLU A 168 13.92 7.07 -0.50
CA GLU A 168 15.31 7.51 -0.49
C GLU A 168 15.45 8.94 -1.03
N LEU A 169 14.77 9.26 -2.13
CA LEU A 169 14.76 10.60 -2.69
C LEU A 169 14.21 11.63 -1.68
N PHE A 170 13.09 11.29 -1.02
CA PHE A 170 12.52 12.12 0.03
C PHE A 170 13.48 12.31 1.20
N ALA A 171 14.05 11.22 1.74
CA ALA A 171 14.98 11.29 2.85
C ALA A 171 16.22 12.15 2.53
N ALA A 172 16.76 12.02 1.31
CA ALA A 172 17.87 12.85 0.84
C ALA A 172 17.47 14.34 0.76
N SER A 173 16.27 14.64 0.28
CA SER A 173 15.76 16.02 0.19
C SER A 173 15.52 16.68 1.55
N GLU A 174 15.22 15.87 2.57
CA GLU A 174 15.03 16.31 3.96
C GLU A 174 16.35 16.37 4.76
N GLY A 175 17.47 15.92 4.18
CA GLY A 175 18.77 15.85 4.86
C GLY A 175 18.87 14.72 5.90
N TRP A 176 18.10 13.64 5.72
CA TRP A 176 18.04 12.50 6.64
C TRP A 176 18.86 11.27 6.20
N SER A 177 19.68 11.43 5.15
CA SER A 177 20.63 10.43 4.66
C SER A 177 21.70 10.11 5.70
#